data_AF-A0A6S6RSI2-F1
#
_entry.id   AF-A0A6S6RSI2-F1
#
_cell.length_a   1.000
_cell.length_b   1.000
_cell.length_c   1.000
_cell.angle_alpha   90.00
_cell.angle_beta   90.00
_cell.angle_gamma   90.00
#
_symmetry.space_group_name_H-M   'P 1'
#
loop_
_entity.id
_entity.type
_entity.pdbx_description
1 polymer ?
#
loop_
_entity_poly.entity_id
_entity_poly.type
_entity_poly.pdbx_seq_one_letter_code
_entity_poly.pdbx_strand_id
1 'polypeptide(L)'
;MSQKNDGVKEAIERTEFIKIREVRNQTILDDMKSAKLDRGEIEAISLALETSLDLIIDERLGRRYAQSKNINIMGLLGILKINLINGFISYVELLYILEEFKEVGFRINPRLEKSFLESIIELKK
;
A
#
# COMPACT_ATOMS: atom_id res chain seq x y z
N MET A 1 21.17 0.70 -24.15
CA MET A 1 20.15 0.82 -23.07
C MET A 1 20.64 -0.02 -21.90
N SER A 2 21.12 0.62 -20.85
CA SER A 2 21.65 -0.08 -19.67
C SER A 2 20.51 -0.84 -19.00
N GLN A 3 20.50 -2.16 -19.13
CA GLN A 3 19.71 -3.01 -18.24
C GLN A 3 20.37 -2.89 -16.87
N LYS A 4 19.83 -2.00 -16.06
CA LYS A 4 20.01 -2.08 -14.62
C LYS A 4 19.48 -3.44 -14.18
N ASN A 5 20.38 -4.41 -14.00
CA ASN A 5 20.10 -5.62 -13.23
C ASN A 5 19.95 -5.18 -11.78
N ASP A 6 18.81 -4.59 -11.47
CA ASP A 6 18.48 -4.18 -10.12
C ASP A 6 18.01 -5.44 -9.40
N GLY A 7 18.77 -5.91 -8.39
CA GLY A 7 18.45 -7.12 -7.61
C GLY A 7 17.03 -7.14 -7.02
N VAL A 8 16.33 -6.01 -7.04
CA VAL A 8 14.89 -5.86 -6.78
C VAL A 8 14.04 -6.69 -7.76
N LYS A 9 14.34 -6.65 -9.07
CA LYS A 9 13.58 -7.41 -10.07
C LYS A 9 13.70 -8.91 -9.84
N GLU A 10 14.92 -9.37 -9.58
CA GLU A 10 15.17 -10.78 -9.27
C GLU A 10 14.50 -11.19 -7.96
N ALA A 11 14.53 -10.35 -6.93
CA ALA A 11 13.81 -10.60 -5.67
C ALA A 11 12.30 -10.71 -5.89
N ILE A 12 11.71 -9.83 -6.71
CA ILE A 12 10.29 -9.89 -7.09
C ILE A 12 9.97 -11.21 -7.80
N GLU A 13 10.77 -11.58 -8.81
CA GLU A 13 10.55 -12.79 -9.61
C GLU A 13 10.69 -14.08 -8.79
N ARG A 14 11.54 -14.08 -7.75
CA ARG A 14 11.74 -15.22 -6.86
C ARG A 14 10.73 -15.28 -5.71
N THR A 15 9.92 -14.24 -5.50
CA THR A 15 8.98 -14.18 -4.38
C THR A 15 7.61 -14.72 -4.78
N GLU A 16 7.23 -15.89 -4.25
CA GLU A 16 6.01 -16.60 -4.66
C GLU A 16 4.70 -15.83 -4.41
N PHE A 17 4.64 -15.00 -3.37
CA PHE A 17 3.43 -14.23 -3.05
C PHE A 17 3.28 -12.96 -3.90
N ILE A 18 4.31 -12.55 -4.64
CA ILE A 18 4.25 -11.39 -5.55
C ILE A 18 3.88 -11.88 -6.95
N LYS A 19 2.83 -11.28 -7.53
CA LYS A 19 2.37 -11.61 -8.88
C LYS A 19 2.49 -10.39 -9.78
N ILE A 20 3.29 -10.50 -10.84
CA ILE A 20 3.40 -9.47 -11.86
C ILE A 20 2.14 -9.51 -12.74
N ARG A 21 1.52 -8.35 -12.94
CA ARG A 21 0.34 -8.17 -13.79
C ARG A 21 0.55 -6.99 -14.72
N GLU A 22 0.18 -7.18 -15.99
CA GLU A 22 0.11 -6.10 -16.96
C GLU A 22 -1.24 -5.41 -16.86
N VAL A 23 -1.23 -4.07 -16.97
CA VAL A 23 -2.44 -3.25 -17.11
C VAL A 23 -2.96 -3.39 -18.53
N ARG A 24 -4.22 -3.80 -18.69
CA ARG A 24 -4.79 -4.13 -20.02
C ARG A 24 -5.70 -3.03 -20.56
N ASN A 25 -6.30 -2.23 -19.68
CA ASN A 25 -7.30 -1.26 -20.04
C ASN A 25 -6.66 0.09 -20.39
N GLN A 26 -6.39 0.28 -21.68
CA GLN A 26 -5.79 1.52 -22.17
C GLN A 26 -6.68 2.76 -22.00
N THR A 27 -8.01 2.59 -21.93
CA THR A 27 -8.93 3.72 -21.69
C THR A 27 -8.71 4.33 -20.31
N ILE A 28 -8.44 3.51 -19.28
CA ILE A 28 -8.12 4.00 -17.93
C ILE A 28 -6.79 4.78 -17.95
N LEU A 29 -5.79 4.28 -18.69
CA LEU A 29 -4.50 4.96 -18.84
C LEU A 29 -4.65 6.32 -19.55
N ASP A 30 -5.49 6.38 -20.58
CA ASP A 30 -5.73 7.59 -21.36
C ASP A 30 -6.42 8.68 -20.53
N ASP A 31 -7.44 8.32 -19.74
CA ASP A 31 -8.14 9.23 -18.82
C ASP A 31 -7.20 9.86 -17.78
N MET A 32 -6.13 9.15 -17.41
CA MET A 32 -5.17 9.57 -16.38
C MET A 32 -4.03 10.44 -16.91
N LYS A 33 -3.86 10.59 -18.23
CA LYS A 33 -2.78 11.41 -18.83
C LYS A 33 -2.81 12.88 -18.37
N SER A 34 -3.98 13.37 -17.97
CA SER A 34 -4.18 14.75 -17.48
C SER A 34 -3.93 14.92 -15.97
N ALA A 35 -3.79 13.83 -15.21
CA ALA A 35 -3.80 13.84 -13.75
C ALA A 35 -2.49 14.31 -13.09
N LYS A 36 -1.44 14.62 -13.88
CA LYS A 36 -0.08 14.95 -13.39
C LYS A 36 0.50 13.91 -12.42
N LEU A 37 0.07 12.66 -12.57
CA LEU A 37 0.60 11.52 -11.82
C LEU A 37 1.82 10.96 -12.56
N ASP A 38 2.73 10.33 -11.82
CA ASP A 38 3.79 9.59 -12.47
C ASP A 38 3.27 8.29 -13.09
N ARG A 39 4.08 7.71 -13.98
CA ARG A 39 3.68 6.51 -14.73
C ARG A 39 3.41 5.31 -13.82
N GLY A 40 4.21 5.12 -12.77
CA GLY A 40 4.06 3.99 -11.85
C GLY A 40 2.77 4.09 -11.04
N GLU A 41 2.40 5.29 -10.62
CA GLU A 41 1.12 5.56 -9.96
C GLU A 41 -0.07 5.32 -10.88
N ILE A 42 0.00 5.79 -12.13
CA ILE A 42 -1.04 5.53 -13.13
C ILE A 42 -1.22 4.03 -13.33
N GLU A 43 -0.13 3.27 -13.49
CA GLU A 43 -0.16 1.81 -13.66
C GLU A 43 -0.75 1.12 -12.42
N ALA A 44 -0.35 1.51 -11.21
CA ALA A 44 -0.84 0.94 -9.96
C ALA A 44 -2.35 1.20 -9.74
N ILE A 45 -2.81 2.44 -9.97
CA ILE A 45 -4.22 2.82 -9.86
C ILE A 45 -5.05 2.07 -10.91
N SER A 46 -4.54 1.96 -12.14
CA SER A 46 -5.23 1.24 -13.22
C SER A 46 -5.39 -0.23 -12.89
N LEU A 47 -4.34 -0.87 -12.36
CA LEU A 47 -4.40 -2.26 -11.94
C LEU A 47 -5.39 -2.46 -10.79
N ALA A 48 -5.43 -1.54 -9.82
CA ALA A 48 -6.41 -1.58 -8.73
C ALA A 48 -7.86 -1.49 -9.25
N LEU A 49 -8.13 -0.64 -10.25
CA LEU A 49 -9.44 -0.56 -10.89
C LEU A 49 -9.82 -1.84 -11.65
N GLU A 50 -8.89 -2.41 -12.41
CA GLU A 50 -9.13 -3.64 -13.17
C GLU A 50 -9.39 -4.85 -12.28
N THR A 51 -8.71 -4.90 -11.12
CA THR A 51 -8.73 -6.06 -10.22
C THR A 51 -9.64 -5.90 -9.02
N SER A 52 -10.17 -4.69 -8.78
CA SER A 52 -10.94 -4.34 -7.58
C SER A 52 -10.18 -4.63 -6.26
N LEU A 53 -8.85 -4.47 -6.29
CA LEU A 53 -7.99 -4.67 -5.13
C LEU A 53 -7.71 -3.33 -4.41
N ASP A 54 -7.40 -3.44 -3.12
CA ASP A 54 -6.91 -2.32 -2.33
C ASP A 54 -5.56 -1.81 -2.86
N LEU A 55 -5.37 -0.49 -2.82
CA LEU A 55 -4.19 0.16 -3.36
C LEU A 55 -3.27 0.69 -2.25
N ILE A 56 -1.98 0.38 -2.34
CA ILE A 56 -0.92 1.07 -1.61
C ILE A 56 -0.26 2.05 -2.57
N ILE A 57 -0.20 3.32 -2.18
CA ILE A 57 0.37 4.40 -3.01
C ILE A 57 0.95 5.50 -2.13
N ASP A 58 2.09 6.05 -2.52
CA ASP A 58 2.86 6.95 -1.65
C ASP A 58 2.61 8.45 -1.91
N GLU A 59 2.27 8.89 -3.12
CA GLU A 59 2.07 10.31 -3.36
C GLU A 59 0.68 10.79 -2.92
N ARG A 60 0.61 12.01 -2.38
CA ARG A 60 -0.64 12.61 -1.94
C ARG A 60 -1.57 12.94 -3.10
N LEU A 61 -1.02 13.22 -4.28
CA LEU A 61 -1.81 13.43 -5.49
C LEU A 61 -2.44 12.11 -5.97
N GLY A 62 -1.65 11.04 -6.05
CA GLY A 62 -2.11 9.69 -6.37
C GLY A 62 -3.21 9.22 -5.41
N ARG A 63 -3.03 9.43 -4.09
CA ARG A 63 -4.05 9.11 -3.09
C ARG A 63 -5.39 9.80 -3.35
N ARG A 64 -5.37 11.12 -3.60
CA ARG A 64 -6.60 11.88 -3.88
C ARG A 64 -7.27 11.43 -5.17
N TYR A 65 -6.49 11.13 -6.20
CA TYR A 65 -7.02 10.62 -7.45
C TYR A 65 -7.69 9.26 -7.26
N ALA A 66 -7.01 8.30 -6.64
CA ALA A 66 -7.54 6.97 -6.38
C ALA A 66 -8.84 7.02 -5.54
N GLN A 67 -8.88 7.86 -4.49
CA GLN A 67 -10.10 8.09 -3.71
C GLN A 67 -11.25 8.65 -4.56
N SER A 68 -10.97 9.58 -5.49
CA SER A 68 -12.00 10.11 -6.40
C SER A 68 -12.59 9.05 -7.35
N LYS A 69 -11.89 7.93 -7.51
CA LYS A 69 -12.32 6.75 -8.27
C LYS A 69 -12.89 5.64 -7.38
N ASN A 70 -13.18 5.93 -6.11
CA ASN A 70 -13.68 4.97 -5.11
C ASN A 70 -12.77 3.77 -4.86
N ILE A 71 -11.46 3.91 -5.12
CA ILE A 71 -10.49 2.87 -4.80
C ILE A 71 -10.19 2.97 -3.31
N ASN A 72 -10.27 1.84 -2.61
CA ASN A 72 -9.86 1.77 -1.22
C ASN A 72 -8.34 1.85 -1.13
N ILE A 73 -7.85 2.77 -0.29
CA ILE A 73 -6.42 2.98 -0.09
C ILE A 73 -6.01 2.40 1.25
N MET A 74 -4.96 1.60 1.23
CA MET A 74 -4.36 1.02 2.40
C MET A 74 -2.93 1.50 2.57
N GLY A 75 -2.54 1.74 3.82
CA GLY A 75 -1.16 1.96 4.20
C GLY A 75 -0.67 0.87 5.16
N LEU A 76 0.58 1.01 5.60
CA LEU A 76 1.24 0.06 6.50
C LEU A 76 0.42 -0.28 7.75
N LEU A 77 -0.22 0.71 8.39
CA LEU A 77 -1.09 0.47 9.54
C LEU A 77 -2.27 -0.45 9.20
N GLY A 78 -2.90 -0.26 8.03
CA GLY A 78 -3.98 -1.14 7.57
C GLY A 78 -3.51 -2.57 7.40
N ILE A 79 -2.31 -2.76 6.81
CA ILE A 79 -1.69 -4.09 6.66
C ILE A 79 -1.45 -4.73 8.03
N LEU A 80 -0.90 -3.99 8.99
CA LEU A 80 -0.67 -4.49 10.35
C LEU A 80 -1.99 -4.89 11.03
N LYS A 81 -3.05 -4.08 10.88
CA LYS A 81 -4.38 -4.40 11.42
C LYS A 81 -4.95 -5.68 10.82
N ILE A 82 -4.80 -5.89 9.51
CA ILE A 82 -5.27 -7.12 8.85
C ILE A 82 -4.50 -8.33 9.37
N ASN A 83 -3.20 -8.20 9.61
CA ASN A 83 -2.40 -9.28 10.19
C ASN A 83 -2.81 -9.59 11.63
N LEU A 84 -3.13 -8.56 12.44
CA LEU A 84 -3.68 -8.75 13.78
C LEU A 84 -5.05 -9.47 13.73
N ILE A 85 -5.96 -9.01 12.88
CA ILE A 85 -7.32 -9.59 12.75
C ILE A 85 -7.25 -11.07 12.34
N ASN A 86 -6.36 -11.41 11.42
CA ASN A 86 -6.19 -12.78 10.93
C ASN A 86 -5.31 -13.65 11.86
N GLY A 87 -4.78 -13.10 12.96
CA GLY A 87 -3.95 -13.83 13.91
C GLY A 87 -2.55 -14.18 13.39
N PHE A 88 -2.06 -13.49 12.36
CA PHE A 88 -0.68 -13.64 11.89
C PHE A 88 0.34 -12.97 12.81
N ILE A 89 -0.09 -11.95 13.55
CA ILE A 89 0.67 -11.31 14.63
C ILE A 89 -0.23 -11.10 15.83
N SER A 90 0.33 -11.20 17.03
CA SER A 90 -0.33 -10.87 18.28
C SER A 90 -0.40 -9.36 18.50
N TYR A 91 -1.26 -8.93 19.43
CA TYR A 91 -1.34 -7.53 19.85
C TYR A 91 0.01 -7.02 20.40
N VAL A 92 0.74 -7.88 21.13
CA VAL A 92 2.05 -7.53 21.70
C VAL A 92 3.11 -7.34 20.62
N GLU A 93 3.17 -8.25 19.63
CA GLU A 93 4.09 -8.12 18.48
C GLU A 93 3.78 -6.87 17.67
N LEU A 94 2.49 -6.55 17.45
CA LEU A 94 2.10 -5.32 16.76
C LEU A 94 2.60 -4.07 17.48
N LEU A 95 2.48 -3.99 18.81
CA LEU A 95 3.01 -2.85 19.57
C LEU A 95 4.52 -2.75 19.46
N TYR A 96 5.24 -3.87 19.50
CA TYR A 96 6.69 -3.90 19.32
C TYR A 96 7.10 -3.37 17.93
N ILE A 97 6.42 -3.81 16.87
CA ILE A 97 6.66 -3.32 15.50
C ILE A 97 6.44 -1.80 15.39
N LEU A 98 5.40 -1.25 16.04
CA LEU A 98 5.15 0.19 16.03
C LEU A 98 6.25 0.99 16.74
N GLU A 99 6.84 0.46 17.81
CA GLU A 99 7.98 1.09 18.49
C GLU A 99 9.24 1.02 17.62
N GLU A 100 9.53 -0.12 16.98
CA GLU A 100 10.65 -0.23 16.04
C GLU A 100 10.57 0.79 14.89
N PHE A 101 9.37 1.05 14.39
CA PHE A 101 9.15 2.09 13.38
C PHE A 101 9.59 3.48 13.86
N LYS A 102 9.33 3.82 15.13
CA LYS A 102 9.76 5.09 15.71
C LYS A 102 11.28 5.19 15.80
N GLU A 103 11.93 4.09 16.21
CA GLU A 103 13.39 4.00 16.32
C GLU A 103 14.10 4.19 14.97
N VAL A 104 13.54 3.65 13.89
CA VAL A 104 14.10 3.83 12.52
C VAL A 104 13.67 5.15 11.87
N GLY A 105 12.96 6.03 12.59
CA GLY A 105 12.56 7.36 12.12
C GLY A 105 11.32 7.37 11.22
N PHE A 106 10.55 6.29 11.17
CA PHE A 106 9.28 6.27 10.46
C PHE A 106 8.25 7.15 11.17
N ARG A 107 7.70 8.14 10.45
CA ARG A 107 6.79 9.14 11.03
C ARG A 107 5.34 8.76 10.77
N ILE A 108 4.60 8.52 11.85
CA ILE A 108 3.14 8.39 11.81
C ILE A 108 2.53 9.69 12.31
N ASN A 109 1.50 10.20 11.62
CA ASN A 109 0.76 11.34 12.13
C ASN A 109 0.13 10.98 13.49
N PRO A 110 0.32 11.78 14.56
CA PRO A 110 -0.17 11.42 15.90
C PRO A 110 -1.68 11.17 15.97
N ARG A 111 -2.49 11.87 15.14
CA ARG A 111 -3.94 11.64 15.09
C ARG A 111 -4.26 10.29 14.45
N LEU A 112 -3.52 9.92 13.40
CA LEU A 112 -3.66 8.64 12.73
C LEU A 112 -3.22 7.50 13.64
N GLU A 113 -2.10 7.65 14.34
CA GLU A 113 -1.60 6.66 15.31
C GLU A 113 -2.64 6.44 16.42
N LYS A 114 -3.15 7.52 17.01
CA LYS A 114 -4.20 7.43 18.04
C LYS A 114 -5.44 6.71 17.52
N SER A 115 -5.97 7.14 16.38
CA SER A 115 -7.16 6.52 15.77
C SER A 115 -6.93 5.05 15.45
N PHE A 116 -5.73 4.71 14.98
CA PHE A 116 -5.33 3.33 14.73
C PHE A 116 -5.35 2.49 16.01
N LEU A 117 -4.67 2.95 17.06
CA LEU A 117 -4.60 2.28 18.36
C LEU A 117 -5.99 2.09 18.97
N GLU A 118 -6.85 3.10 18.94
CA GLU A 118 -8.24 2.99 19.38
C GLU A 118 -8.98 1.88 18.62
N SER A 119 -8.76 1.79 17.30
CA SER A 119 -9.44 0.81 16.44
C SER A 119 -8.99 -0.65 16.62
N ILE A 120 -7.92 -0.90 17.38
CA ILE A 120 -7.39 -2.25 17.65
C ILE A 120 -7.51 -2.66 19.12
N ILE A 121 -7.86 -1.74 20.03
CA ILE A 121 -8.06 -2.06 21.45
C ILE A 121 -9.19 -3.08 21.64
N GLU A 122 -10.22 -3.02 20.82
CA GLU A 122 -11.34 -3.98 20.85
C GLU A 122 -10.94 -5.38 20.33
N LEU A 123 -9.78 -5.49 19.69
CA LEU A 123 -9.25 -6.73 19.13
C LEU A 123 -8.28 -7.45 20.08
N LYS A 124 -8.18 -6.99 21.34
CA LYS A 124 -7.43 -7.66 22.42
C LYS A 124 -8.08 -9.00 22.76
N LYS A 125 -7.73 -10.04 22.00
CA LYS A 125 -7.98 -11.44 22.36
C LYS A 125 -6.76 -12.02 23.04
#